data_AF-A0AA96V6Q2-F1
#
_entry.id   AF-A0AA96V6Q2-F1
#
_cell.length_a   1.000
_cell.length_b   1.000
_cell.length_c   1.000
_cell.angle_alpha   90.00
_cell.angle_beta   90.00
_cell.angle_gamma   90.00
#
_symmetry.space_group_name_H-M   'P 1'
#
loop_
_entity.id
_entity.type
_entity.pdbx_description
1 polymer ?
#
loop_
_entity_poly.entity_id
_entity_poly.type
_entity_poly.pdbx_seq_one_letter_code
_entity_poly.pdbx_strand_id
1 'polypeptide(L)'
;MITKELAIKLSELNWWKSVSAECIVKFQLYEPRLCMQFQDFHEAVETVLERPVFSHEFAFSDSLRTEFEKKYNFDPKAVQSD
;
A
#
# COMPACT_ATOMS: atom_id res chain seq x y z
N MET A 1 -2.96 -10.35 -8.11
CA MET A 1 -1.74 -9.64 -8.56
C MET A 1 -2.03 -9.02 -9.91
N ILE A 2 -1.83 -7.71 -10.04
CA ILE A 2 -2.12 -6.98 -11.28
C ILE A 2 -1.03 -7.23 -12.34
N THR A 3 -1.40 -7.06 -13.61
CA THR A 3 -0.43 -7.10 -14.72
C THR A 3 0.34 -5.77 -14.81
N LYS A 4 1.49 -5.77 -15.51
CA LYS A 4 2.26 -4.55 -15.77
C LYS A 4 1.41 -3.47 -16.46
N GLU A 5 0.65 -3.85 -17.48
CA GLU A 5 -0.21 -2.95 -18.23
C GLU A 5 -1.30 -2.34 -17.36
N LEU A 6 -1.91 -3.14 -16.48
CA LEU A 6 -2.91 -2.64 -15.54
C LEU A 6 -2.30 -1.72 -14.49
N ALA A 7 -1.09 -2.01 -14.00
CA ALA A 7 -0.38 -1.14 -13.07
C ALA A 7 -0.09 0.25 -13.67
N ILE A 8 0.31 0.29 -14.95
CA ILE A 8 0.54 1.55 -15.67
C ILE A 8 -0.78 2.32 -15.82
N LYS A 9 -1.85 1.66 -16.28
CA LYS A 9 -3.17 2.29 -16.43
C LYS A 9 -3.70 2.84 -15.10
N LEU A 10 -3.57 2.07 -14.01
CA LEU A 10 -3.92 2.56 -12.67
C LEU A 10 -3.08 3.79 -12.31
N SER A 11 -1.77 3.74 -12.53
CA SER A 11 -0.89 4.87 -12.25
C SER A 11 -1.30 6.15 -13.01
N GLU A 12 -1.71 6.02 -14.28
CA GLU A 12 -2.17 7.14 -15.11
C GLU A 12 -3.48 7.75 -14.62
N LEU A 13 -4.35 6.96 -14.00
CA LEU A 13 -5.62 7.42 -13.43
C LEU A 13 -5.46 8.26 -12.16
N ASN A 14 -4.26 8.33 -11.58
CA ASN A 14 -4.02 9.03 -10.31
C ASN A 14 -4.98 8.59 -9.18
N TRP A 15 -5.37 7.30 -9.16
CA TRP A 15 -6.43 6.76 -8.30
C TRP A 15 -6.21 7.04 -6.81
N TRP A 16 -4.96 7.11 -6.36
CA TRP A 16 -4.61 7.34 -4.96
C TRP A 16 -4.97 8.75 -4.48
N LYS A 17 -5.15 9.73 -5.38
CA LYS A 17 -5.49 11.11 -5.00
C LYS A 17 -6.92 11.28 -4.53
N SER A 18 -7.79 10.31 -4.77
CA SER A 18 -9.22 10.35 -4.40
C SER A 18 -9.59 9.40 -3.27
N VAL A 19 -8.62 8.71 -2.66
CA VAL A 19 -8.82 7.74 -1.58
C VAL A 19 -8.00 8.09 -0.35
N SER A 20 -8.33 7.50 0.80
CA SER A 20 -7.61 7.73 2.05
C SER A 20 -6.24 7.03 2.05
N ALA A 21 -5.32 7.52 2.89
CA ALA A 21 -4.02 6.89 3.12
C ALA A 21 -4.16 5.41 3.54
N GLU A 22 -5.16 5.09 4.36
CA GLU A 22 -5.46 3.69 4.74
C GLU A 22 -5.79 2.82 3.52
N CYS A 23 -6.65 3.31 2.60
CA CYS A 23 -6.98 2.59 1.37
C CYS A 23 -5.75 2.40 0.48
N ILE A 24 -4.89 3.42 0.39
CA ILE A 24 -3.64 3.35 -0.37
C ILE A 24 -2.75 2.24 0.20
N VAL A 25 -2.49 2.27 1.51
CA VAL A 25 -1.60 1.30 2.18
C VAL A 25 -2.18 -0.11 2.09
N LYS A 26 -3.48 -0.28 2.36
CA LYS A 26 -4.18 -1.56 2.27
C LYS A 26 -4.10 -2.19 0.87
N PHE A 27 -4.05 -1.38 -0.18
CA PHE A 27 -3.89 -1.87 -1.55
C PHE A 27 -2.42 -2.08 -1.93
N GLN A 28 -1.62 -1.02 -1.89
CA GLN A 28 -0.26 -0.99 -2.44
C GLN A 28 0.74 -1.83 -1.63
N LEU A 29 0.52 -2.03 -0.33
CA LEU A 29 1.40 -2.84 0.53
C LEU A 29 1.31 -4.35 0.22
N TYR A 30 0.19 -4.79 -0.34
CA TYR A 30 -0.05 -6.20 -0.73
C TYR A 30 0.07 -6.43 -2.24
N GLU A 31 0.07 -5.37 -3.05
CA GLU A 31 0.32 -5.45 -4.48
C GLU A 31 1.83 -5.30 -4.79
N PRO A 32 2.50 -6.33 -5.34
CA PRO A 32 3.94 -6.27 -5.62
C PRO A 32 4.34 -5.27 -6.70
N ARG A 33 3.41 -4.82 -7.56
CA ARG A 33 3.69 -3.80 -8.57
C ARG A 33 3.31 -2.42 -8.05
N LEU A 34 4.28 -1.51 -8.04
CA LEU A 34 4.00 -0.09 -7.77
C LEU A 34 3.10 0.47 -8.88
N CYS A 35 1.91 0.93 -8.51
CA CYS A 35 0.87 1.45 -9.43
C CYS A 35 0.50 2.91 -9.13
N MET A 36 1.42 3.62 -8.49
CA MET A 36 1.32 5.03 -8.11
C MET A 36 2.72 5.62 -7.94
N GLN A 37 2.82 6.92 -7.66
CA GLN A 37 4.10 7.55 -7.33
C GLN A 37 4.62 7.02 -5.99
N PHE A 38 5.90 6.64 -5.94
CA PHE A 38 6.51 6.08 -4.72
C PHE A 38 6.45 7.07 -3.55
N GLN A 39 6.66 8.36 -3.81
CA GLN A 39 6.63 9.40 -2.77
C GLN A 39 5.27 9.46 -2.07
N ASP A 40 4.17 9.45 -2.84
CA ASP A 40 2.82 9.49 -2.31
C ASP A 40 2.49 8.22 -1.53
N PHE A 41 3.00 7.06 -1.97
CA PHE A 41 2.85 5.81 -1.24
C PHE A 41 3.63 5.82 0.08
N HIS A 42 4.86 6.31 0.05
CA HIS A 42 5.70 6.41 1.22
C HIS A 42 5.06 7.32 2.27
N GLU A 43 4.59 8.51 1.88
CA GLU A 43 3.86 9.42 2.76
C GLU A 43 2.58 8.79 3.34
N ALA A 44 1.84 8.03 2.53
CA ALA A 44 0.67 7.30 3.01
C ALA A 44 1.02 6.26 4.08
N VAL A 45 2.12 5.50 3.91
CA VAL A 45 2.58 4.55 4.93
C VAL A 45 3.01 5.26 6.21
N GLU A 46 3.77 6.35 6.12
CA GLU A 46 4.17 7.14 7.31
C GLU A 46 2.95 7.71 8.05
N THR A 47 1.97 8.20 7.30
CA THR A 47 0.70 8.70 7.85
C THR A 47 -0.06 7.59 8.58
N VAL A 48 -0.18 6.42 7.96
CA VAL A 48 -0.94 5.28 8.49
C VAL A 48 -0.25 4.67 9.70
N LEU A 49 1.08 4.51 9.66
CA LEU A 49 1.87 3.95 10.75
C LEU A 49 2.17 4.98 11.85
N GLU A 50 2.00 6.28 11.57
CA GLU A 50 2.31 7.41 12.46
C GLU A 50 3.77 7.44 12.92
N ARG A 51 4.68 7.03 12.03
CA ARG A 51 6.12 7.09 12.25
C ARG A 51 6.85 7.34 10.93
N PRO A 52 8.08 7.90 10.99
CA PRO A 52 8.97 7.86 9.84
C PRO A 52 9.23 6.43 9.39
N VAL A 53 9.28 6.22 8.08
CA VAL A 53 9.60 4.94 7.44
C VAL A 53 10.78 5.18 6.52
N PHE A 54 11.77 4.30 6.57
CA PHE A 54 12.89 4.39 5.64
C PHE A 54 12.59 3.65 4.34
N SER A 55 13.08 4.17 3.21
CA SER A 55 12.84 3.56 1.90
C SER A 55 13.31 2.10 1.80
N HIS A 56 14.29 1.68 2.59
CA HIS A 56 14.75 0.29 2.63
C HIS A 56 13.75 -0.66 3.31
N GLU A 57 12.86 -0.17 4.17
CA GLU A 57 11.80 -1.00 4.78
C GLU A 57 10.80 -1.50 3.73
N PHE A 58 10.60 -0.76 2.64
CA PHE A 58 9.75 -1.18 1.52
C PHE A 58 10.33 -2.37 0.74
N ALA A 59 11.65 -2.55 0.76
CA ALA A 59 12.28 -3.75 0.20
C ALA A 59 11.96 -5.01 1.03
N PHE A 60 11.61 -4.83 2.31
CA PHE A 60 11.24 -5.88 3.26
C PHE A 60 9.82 -5.66 3.79
N SER A 61 8.86 -5.52 2.86
CA SER A 61 7.47 -5.12 3.15
C SER A 61 6.73 -5.96 4.20
N ASP A 62 7.20 -7.15 4.57
CA ASP A 62 6.58 -8.02 5.58
C ASP A 62 6.56 -7.39 6.99
N SER A 63 7.58 -6.60 7.35
CA SER A 63 7.57 -5.87 8.62
C SER A 63 6.49 -4.78 8.63
N LEU A 64 6.40 -4.01 7.55
CA LEU A 64 5.38 -2.97 7.37
C LEU A 64 3.97 -3.55 7.35
N ARG A 65 3.77 -4.71 6.70
CA ARG A 65 2.49 -5.45 6.71
C ARG A 65 2.10 -5.85 8.12
N THR A 66 3.03 -6.47 8.84
CA THR A 66 2.79 -6.91 10.23
C THR A 66 2.39 -5.75 11.13
N GLU A 67 3.03 -4.59 10.95
CA GLU A 67 2.72 -3.38 11.72
C GLU A 67 1.34 -2.82 11.36
N PHE A 68 1.03 -2.72 10.07
CA PHE A 68 -0.27 -2.29 9.58
C PHE A 68 -1.40 -3.20 10.09
N GLU A 69 -1.23 -4.52 10.00
CA GLU A 69 -2.18 -5.53 10.46
C GLU A 69 -2.47 -5.40 11.95
N LYS A 70 -1.43 -5.23 12.78
CA LYS A 70 -1.57 -5.02 14.23
C LYS A 70 -2.31 -3.74 14.55
N LYS A 71 -2.02 -2.65 13.83
CA LYS A 71 -2.61 -1.34 14.10
C LYS A 71 -4.11 -1.29 13.74
N TYR A 72 -4.50 -1.91 12.63
CA TYR A 72 -5.87 -1.85 12.11
C TYR A 72 -6.70 -3.10 12.43
N ASN A 73 -6.15 -4.06 13.18
CA ASN A 73 -6.72 -5.41 13.33
C ASN A 73 -7.14 -5.99 11.97
N PHE A 74 -6.32 -5.72 10.95
CA PHE A 74 -6.63 -5.99 9.56
C PHE A 74 -6.23 -7.43 9.24
N ASP A 75 -7.20 -8.24 8.80
CA ASP A 75 -6.94 -9.60 8.30
C ASP A 75 -6.96 -9.59 6.76
N PRO A 76 -5.81 -9.67 6.07
CA PRO A 76 -5.75 -9.72 4.61
C PRO A 76 -6.38 -10.99 4.03
N LYS A 77 -6.60 -12.06 4.83
CA LYS A 77 -7.26 -13.30 4.39
C LYS A 77 -8.79 -13.20 4.44
N ALA A 78 -9.35 -12.35 5.28
CA ALA A 78 -10.80 -12.12 5.37
C ALA A 78 -11.36 -11.36 4.15
N VAL A 79 -10.50 -10.71 3.36
CA VAL A 79 -10.90 -9.94 2.16
C VAL A 79 -10.90 -10.81 0.89
N GLN A 80 -10.36 -12.04 0.95
CA GLN A 80 -10.26 -12.96 -0.20
C GLN A 80 -11.36 -14.02 -0.26
N SER A 81 -12.38 -13.92 0.61
CA SER A 81 -13.57 -14.77 0.58
C SER A 81 -14.81 -13.97 0.23
N ASP A 82 -14.99 -13.71 -1.07
CA ASP A 82 -16.27 -13.40 -1.74
C ASP A 82 -16.15 -13.78 -3.23
#